data_AF-A0A6P1VZX0-F1
#
_entry.id   AF-A0A6P1VZX0-F1
#
_cell.length_a   1.000
_cell.length_b   1.000
_cell.length_c   1.000
_cell.angle_alpha   90.00
_cell.angle_beta   90.00
_cell.angle_gamma   90.00
#
_symmetry.space_group_name_H-M   'P 1'
#
loop_
_entity.id
_entity.type
_entity.pdbx_description
1 polymer ?
#
loop_
_entity_poly.entity_id
_entity_poly.type
_entity_poly.pdbx_seq_one_letter_code
_entity_poly.pdbx_strand_id
1 'polypeptide(L)' 'MESINLHQLLPVSGERKPARATRRKVNGPATAALLIKMATEILTASPTLRHQTNITLTDLAAAEKVRKALLKTSLK' A
#
# COMPACT_ATOMS: atom_id res chain seq x y z
N MET A 1 23.96 -19.11 32.41
CA MET A 1 23.67 -20.35 31.65
C MET A 1 22.44 -20.97 32.26
N GLU A 2 21.61 -21.58 31.41
CA GLU A 2 20.27 -22.17 31.70
C GLU A 2 19.12 -21.15 31.87
N SER A 3 17.97 -21.23 31.20
CA SER A 3 17.47 -22.05 30.10
C SER A 3 16.17 -21.40 29.57
N ILE A 4 15.95 -21.40 28.24
CA ILE A 4 14.73 -20.87 27.62
C ILE A 4 13.66 -21.97 27.67
N ASN A 5 12.56 -21.75 28.39
CA ASN A 5 11.42 -22.67 28.43
C ASN A 5 10.59 -22.54 27.14
N LEU A 6 10.92 -23.37 26.15
CA LEU A 6 10.17 -23.59 24.91
C LEU A 6 9.02 -24.58 25.14
N HIS A 7 7.97 -24.17 25.87
CA HIS A 7 6.71 -24.94 25.88
C HIS A 7 5.51 -24.01 26.08
N GLN A 8 4.90 -23.57 24.98
CA GLN A 8 3.45 -23.64 24.78
C GLN A 8 3.09 -23.13 23.39
N LEU A 9 3.28 -24.02 22.41
CA LEU A 9 2.50 -24.01 21.17
C LEU A 9 1.05 -24.29 21.55
N LEU A 10 0.25 -23.23 21.69
CA LEU A 10 -1.21 -23.32 21.73
C LEU A 10 -1.73 -23.41 20.28
N PRO A 11 -2.35 -24.51 19.87
CA PRO A 11 -3.16 -24.52 18.66
C PRO A 11 -4.55 -24.02 19.05
N VAL A 12 -4.78 -22.71 19.06
CA VAL A 12 -6.15 -22.19 19.11
C VAL A 12 -6.74 -22.30 17.70
N SER A 13 -7.09 -23.52 17.32
CA SER A 13 -8.07 -23.77 16.27
C SER A 13 -9.45 -23.53 16.87
N GLY A 14 -9.81 -22.26 17.02
CA GLY A 14 -11.18 -21.83 17.25
C GLY A 14 -11.70 -21.27 15.94
N GLU A 15 -12.56 -22.03 15.26
CA GLU A 15 -13.29 -21.59 14.07
C GLU A 15 -13.95 -20.23 14.30
N ARG A 16 -13.28 -19.15 13.88
CA ARG A 16 -13.96 -17.91 13.56
C ARG A 16 -14.46 -18.07 12.14
N LYS A 17 -15.75 -18.42 12.00
CA LYS A 17 -16.55 -18.03 10.83
C LYS A 17 -16.04 -16.66 10.38
N PRO A 18 -15.65 -16.44 9.12
CA PRO A 18 -15.33 -15.09 8.69
C PRO A 18 -16.64 -14.31 8.81
N ALA A 19 -16.78 -13.60 9.94
CA ALA A 19 -17.73 -12.52 10.07
C ALA A 19 -17.43 -11.65 8.87
N ARG A 20 -18.34 -11.68 7.89
CA ARG A 20 -18.24 -10.98 6.61
C ARG A 20 -17.65 -9.61 6.92
N ALA A 21 -16.37 -9.43 6.61
CA ALA A 21 -15.63 -8.26 7.04
C ALA A 21 -16.46 -7.08 6.54
N THR A 22 -17.09 -6.37 7.47
CA THR A 22 -17.77 -5.13 7.14
C THR A 22 -16.68 -4.30 6.51
N ARG A 23 -16.78 -4.10 5.19
CA ARG A 23 -15.82 -3.30 4.42
C ARG A 23 -15.75 -1.97 5.14
N ARG A 24 -14.73 -1.78 6.00
CA ARG A 24 -14.43 -0.48 6.58
C ARG A 24 -14.35 0.45 5.37
N LYS A 25 -15.06 1.57 5.42
CA LYS A 25 -15.01 2.59 4.38
C LYS A 25 -13.59 3.16 4.41
N VAL A 26 -12.65 2.49 3.75
CA VAL A 26 -11.29 2.96 3.59
C VAL A 26 -11.36 4.07 2.56
N ASN A 27 -10.73 5.21 2.84
CA ASN A 27 -10.62 6.32 1.91
C ASN A 27 -9.70 5.93 0.74
N GLY A 28 -10.22 5.08 -0.15
CA GLY A 28 -9.52 4.55 -1.32
C GLY A 28 -8.83 5.63 -2.17
N PRO A 29 -9.50 6.77 -2.45
CA PRO A 29 -8.85 7.87 -3.18
C PRO A 29 -7.64 8.46 -2.45
N ALA A 30 -7.72 8.65 -1.13
CA ALA A 30 -6.61 9.16 -0.33
C ALA A 30 -5.44 8.18 -0.27
N THR A 31 -5.74 6.88 -0.10
CA THR A 31 -4.71 5.83 -0.13
C THR A 31 -4.04 5.73 -1.48
N ALA A 32 -4.81 5.75 -2.57
CA ALA A 32 -4.26 5.72 -3.92
C ALA A 32 -3.39 6.95 -4.20
N ALA A 33 -3.81 8.15 -3.77
CA ALA A 33 -3.01 9.36 -3.91
C ALA A 33 -1.68 9.28 -3.14
N LEU A 34 -1.67 8.67 -1.95
CA LEU A 34 -0.45 8.42 -1.18
C LEU A 34 0.48 7.43 -1.88
N LEU A 35 -0.05 6.30 -2.36
CA LEU A 35 0.72 5.29 -3.08
C LEU A 35 1.37 5.86 -4.34
N ILE A 36 0.63 6.66 -5.11
CA ILE A 36 1.17 7.34 -6.29
C ILE A 36 2.34 8.25 -5.89
N LYS A 37 2.18 9.07 -4.84
CA LYS A 37 3.24 9.95 -4.34
C LYS A 37 4.51 9.17 -4.01
N MET A 38 4.39 8.11 -3.20
CA MET A 38 5.54 7.30 -2.80
C MET A 38 6.22 6.63 -4.00
N ALA A 39 5.44 6.07 -4.93
CA ALA A 39 5.98 5.46 -6.14
C ALA A 39 6.72 6.48 -7.02
N THR A 40 6.16 7.68 -7.19
CA THR A 40 6.82 8.76 -7.95
C THR A 40 8.13 9.19 -7.30
N GLU A 41 8.20 9.27 -5.97
CA GLU A 41 9.44 9.61 -5.25
C GLU A 41 10.51 8.53 -5.46
N ILE A 42 10.15 7.25 -5.33
CA ILE A 42 11.05 6.11 -5.53
C ILE A 42 11.60 6.09 -6.96
N LEU A 43 10.74 6.24 -7.97
CA LEU A 43 11.13 6.16 -9.38
C LEU A 43 11.88 7.41 -9.86
N THR A 44 11.71 8.53 -9.18
CA THR A 44 12.51 9.75 -9.42
C THR A 44 13.89 9.62 -8.78
N ALA A 45 13.96 9.05 -7.58
CA ALA A 45 15.23 8.80 -6.87
C ALA A 45 16.07 7.70 -7.54
N SER A 46 15.44 6.69 -8.16
CA SER A 46 16.13 5.58 -8.84
C SER A 46 15.79 5.51 -10.34
N PRO A 47 16.60 6.14 -11.19
CA PRO A 47 16.47 6.03 -12.65
C PRO A 47 16.55 4.58 -13.13
N THR A 48 17.41 3.75 -12.53
CA THR A 48 17.59 2.34 -12.90
C THR A 48 16.30 1.55 -12.73
N LEU A 49 15.61 1.71 -11.59
CA LEU A 49 14.34 1.03 -11.33
C LEU A 49 13.25 1.49 -12.29
N ARG A 50 13.23 2.79 -12.62
CA ARG A 50 12.33 3.34 -13.62
C ARG A 50 12.56 2.72 -15.00
N HIS A 51 13.82 2.53 -15.41
CA HIS A 51 14.16 1.86 -16.67
C HIS A 51 13.79 0.38 -16.66
N GLN A 52 14.03 -0.35 -15.56
CA GLN A 52 13.65 -1.77 -15.42
C GLN A 52 12.13 -1.99 -15.54
N THR A 53 11.35 -1.01 -15.11
CA THR A 53 9.88 -1.05 -15.16
C THR A 53 9.29 -0.44 -16.43
N ASN A 54 10.13 0.00 -17.38
CA ASN A 54 9.73 0.68 -18.62
C ASN A 54 8.83 1.91 -18.39
N ILE A 55 9.02 2.60 -17.26
CA ILE A 55 8.27 3.80 -16.93
C ILE A 55 9.00 5.02 -17.51
N THR A 56 8.27 5.90 -18.18
CA THR A 56 8.83 7.11 -18.77
C THR A 56 8.58 8.33 -17.89
N LEU A 57 9.26 9.45 -18.16
CA LEU A 57 9.00 10.73 -17.47
C LEU A 57 7.57 11.22 -17.74
N THR A 58 7.00 10.90 -18.90
CA THR A 58 5.61 11.23 -19.25
C THR A 58 4.62 10.46 -18.38
N ASP A 59 4.91 9.20 -18.02
CA ASP A 59 4.06 8.40 -17.14
C ASP A 59 4.07 8.95 -15.71
N LEU A 60 5.22 9.41 -15.21
CA LEU A 60 5.31 10.09 -13.91
C LEU A 60 4.47 11.37 -13.88
N ALA A 61 4.51 12.17 -14.94
CA ALA A 61 3.69 13.38 -15.05
C ALA A 61 2.19 13.06 -15.13
N ALA A 62 1.81 11.98 -15.83
CA ALA A 62 0.43 11.51 -15.89
C ALA A 62 -0.05 11.01 -14.52
N ALA A 63 0.78 10.25 -13.80
CA ALA A 63 0.48 9.77 -12.45
C ALA A 63 0.22 10.93 -11.48
N GLU A 64 1.00 12.00 -11.57
CA GLU A 64 0.81 13.20 -10.76
C GLU A 64 -0.52 13.93 -11.05
N LYS A 65 -0.98 13.93 -12.31
CA LYS A 65 -2.32 14.45 -12.66
C LYS A 65 -3.42 13.60 -12.02
N VAL A 66 -3.29 12.27 -12.06
CA VAL A 66 -4.24 11.33 -11.43
C VAL A 66 -4.27 11.54 -9.91
N ARG A 67 -3.10 11.68 -9.28
CA ARG A 67 -2.99 11.97 -7.84
C ARG A 67 -3.78 13.21 -7.45
N LYS A 68 -3.63 14.30 -8.20
CA LYS A 68 -4.36 15.56 -7.98
C LYS A 68 -5.88 15.38 -8.17
N ALA A 69 -6.31 14.58 -9.14
CA ALA A 69 -7.73 14.28 -9.35
C ALA A 69 -8.34 13.47 -8.20
N LEU A 70 -7.61 12.49 -7.66
CA LEU A 70 -8.04 11.68 -6.52
C LEU A 70 -8.23 12.52 -5.25
N LEU A 71 -7.31 13.45 -4.99
CA LEU A 71 -7.43 14.36 -3.83
C LEU A 71 -8.63 15.31 -3.94
N LYS A 72 -8.96 15.77 -5.14
CA LYS A 72 -10.19 16.56 -5.38
C LYS A 72 -11.46 15.74 -5.14
N THR A 73 -11.42 14.46 -5.46
CA THR A 73 -12.56 13.54 -5.29
C THR A 73 -12.78 13.17 -3.83
N SER A 74 -11.71 13.07 -3.02
CA SER A 74 -11.84 12.81 -1.57
C SER A 74 -12.35 13.98 -0.74
N LEU A 75 -12.40 15.19 -1.30
CA LEU A 75 -12.92 16.40 -0.63
C LEU A 75 -14.43 16.61 -0.86
N LYS A 76 -15.08 15.73 -1.62
CA LYS A 76 -16.54 15.69 -1.80
C LYS A 76 -17.14 14.58 -0.93
#